data_AF-A0A258WHW2-F1
#
_entry.id   AF-A0A258WHW2-F1
#
_cell.length_a   1.000
_cell.length_b   1.000
_cell.length_c   1.000
_cell.angle_alpha   90.00
_cell.angle_beta   90.00
_cell.angle_gamma   90.00
#
_symmetry.space_group_name_H-M   'P 1'
#
loop_
_entity.id
_entity.type
_entity.pdbx_description
1 polymer ?
#
loop_
_entity_poly.entity_id
_entity_poly.type
_entity_poly.pdbx_seq_one_letter_code
_entity_poly.pdbx_strand_id
1 'polypeptide(L)' 'MSFIKIIIHCVWSTKNRIPFLKSSEFRNELWDHIRHNSKKKNIYIDTINGYDEHCHCLISLKSDQCIKDVLQLIKGDI' A
#
# COMPACT_ATOMS: atom_id res chain seq x y z
N MET A 1 14.75 24.66 -9.07
CA MET A 1 14.32 23.25 -9.07
C MET A 1 12.81 23.22 -9.06
N SER A 2 12.17 22.45 -9.94
CA SER A 2 10.71 22.36 -10.00
C SER A 2 10.19 21.59 -8.79
N PHE A 3 9.22 22.15 -8.07
CA PHE A 3 8.51 21.42 -7.04
C PHE A 3 7.58 20.39 -7.70
N ILE A 4 7.69 19.13 -7.28
CA ILE A 4 6.86 18.04 -7.77
C ILE A 4 6.24 17.30 -6.58
N LYS A 5 4.98 16.90 -6.73
CA LYS A 5 4.26 16.08 -5.77
C LYS A 5 3.50 15.01 -6.55
N ILE A 6 3.96 13.77 -6.45
CA ILE A 6 3.37 12.64 -7.17
C ILE A 6 2.60 11.80 -6.15
N ILE A 7 1.28 11.74 -6.33
CA ILE A 7 0.40 10.90 -5.52
C ILE A 7 -0.19 9.83 -6.42
N ILE A 8 -0.08 8.56 -6.02
CA ILE A 8 -0.51 7.42 -6.83
C ILE A 8 -1.49 6.58 -6.03
N HIS A 9 -2.65 6.31 -6.62
CA HIS A 9 -3.61 5.34 -6.11
C HIS A 9 -3.26 3.97 -6.67
N CYS A 10 -2.83 3.07 -5.80
CA CYS A 10 -2.50 1.69 -6.13
C CYS A 10 -3.61 0.76 -5.64
N VAL A 11 -4.00 -0.19 -6.48
CA VAL A 11 -5.02 -1.19 -6.14
C VAL A 11 -4.48 -2.57 -6.45
N TRP A 12 -4.61 -3.50 -5.52
CA TRP A 12 -4.31 -4.91 -5.76
C TRP A 12 -5.30 -5.83 -5.04
N SER A 13 -5.47 -7.03 -5.59
CA SER A 13 -6.37 -8.03 -5.04
C SER A 13 -5.61 -9.14 -4.30
N THR A 14 -6.32 -9.83 -3.42
CA THR A 14 -5.90 -11.13 -2.89
C THR A 14 -5.72 -12.15 -4.02
N LYS A 15 -4.96 -13.21 -3.76
CA LYS A 15 -4.74 -14.28 -4.74
C LYS A 15 -6.09 -14.87 -5.18
N ASN A 16 -6.32 -14.90 -6.49
CA ASN A 16 -7.56 -15.36 -7.12
C ASN A 16 -8.83 -14.64 -6.63
N ARG A 17 -8.71 -13.41 -6.08
CA ARG A 17 -9.82 -12.65 -5.47
C ARG A 17 -10.56 -13.42 -4.37
N ILE A 18 -9.89 -14.36 -3.71
CA ILE A 18 -10.47 -15.06 -2.56
C ILE A 18 -10.62 -14.05 -1.42
N PRO A 19 -11.78 -13.96 -0.76
CA PRO A 19 -12.06 -12.93 0.22
C PRO A 19 -11.38 -13.22 1.58
N PHE A 20 -10.04 -13.16 1.61
CA PHE A 20 -9.23 -13.39 2.82
C PHE A 20 -9.29 -12.24 3.82
N LEU A 21 -9.79 -11.07 3.41
CA LEU A 21 -9.85 -9.85 4.21
C LEU A 21 -11.23 -9.60 4.83
N LYS A 22 -12.08 -10.63 5.00
CA LYS A 22 -13.45 -10.46 5.52
C LYS A 22 -13.51 -9.86 6.94
N SER A 23 -12.64 -10.32 7.83
CA SER A 23 -12.60 -9.80 9.20
C SER A 23 -12.12 -8.34 9.20
N SER A 24 -12.92 -7.47 9.83
CA SER A 24 -12.56 -6.07 10.07
C SER A 24 -11.29 -5.95 10.92
N GLU A 25 -11.16 -6.81 11.92
CA GLU A 25 -10.04 -6.85 12.86
C GLU A 25 -8.76 -7.20 12.09
N PHE A 26 -8.79 -8.29 11.32
CA PHE A 26 -7.65 -8.71 10.50
C PHE A 26 -7.25 -7.66 9.46
N ARG A 27 -8.22 -7.01 8.80
CA ARG A 27 -7.94 -5.92 7.87
C ARG A 27 -7.21 -4.77 8.54
N ASN A 28 -7.68 -4.33 9.70
CA ASN A 28 -7.07 -3.22 10.42
C ASN A 28 -5.64 -3.54 10.86
N GLU A 29 -5.40 -4.75 11.38
CA GLU A 29 -4.06 -5.23 11.72
C GLU A 29 -3.13 -5.25 10.49
N LEU A 30 -3.62 -5.74 9.36
CA LEU A 30 -2.87 -5.75 8.11
C LEU A 30 -2.53 -4.34 7.61
N TRP A 31 -3.49 -3.42 7.66
CA TRP A 31 -3.28 -2.01 7.28
C TRP A 31 -2.22 -1.34 8.15
N ASP A 32 -2.24 -1.60 9.46
CA ASP A 32 -1.25 -1.07 10.39
C ASP A 32 0.14 -1.66 10.18
N HIS A 33 0.22 -2.97 9.91
CA HIS A 33 1.47 -3.62 9.53
C HIS A 33 2.07 -2.98 8.26
N ILE A 34 1.26 -2.80 7.21
CA ILE A 34 1.70 -2.17 5.96
C ILE A 34 2.18 -0.73 6.20
N ARG A 35 1.46 0.07 7.00
CA ARG A 35 1.87 1.44 7.35
C ARG A 35 3.21 1.45 8.08
N HIS A 36 3.34 0.66 9.14
CA HIS A 36 4.55 0.59 9.96
C HIS A 36 5.76 0.18 9.14
N ASN A 37 5.57 -0.84 8.30
CA ASN A 37 6.62 -1.37 7.47
C ASN A 37 7.04 -0.40 6.35
N SER A 38 6.07 0.25 5.71
CA SER A 38 6.33 1.28 4.68
C SER A 38 7.09 2.47 5.27
N LYS A 39 6.75 2.89 6.50
CA LYS A 39 7.46 3.94 7.22
C LYS A 39 8.93 3.58 7.44
N LYS A 40 9.25 2.33 7.84
CA LYS A 40 10.63 1.86 7.98
C LYS A 40 11.42 1.91 6.66
N LYS A 41 10.72 1.78 5.53
CA LYS A 41 11.29 1.80 4.18
C LYS A 41 11.28 3.20 3.54
N ASN A 42 10.99 4.25 4.30
CA ASN A 42 10.87 5.63 3.82
C ASN A 42 9.83 5.82 2.69
N ILE A 43 8.76 5.03 2.73
CA ILE A 43 7.60 5.13 1.84
C ILE A 43 6.47 5.80 2.61
N TYR A 44 5.94 6.89 2.07
CA TYR A 44 4.81 7.60 2.66
C TYR A 44 3.50 7.07 2.07
N ILE A 45 2.67 6.49 2.94
CA ILE A 45 1.28 6.12 2.65
C ILE A 45 0.39 7.20 3.26
N ASP A 46 -0.42 7.83 2.43
CA ASP A 46 -1.44 8.80 2.87
C ASP A 46 -2.66 8.06 3.42
N THR A 47 -3.22 7.15 2.61
CA THR A 47 -4.42 6.39 2.94
C THR A 47 -4.24 4.93 2.54
N ILE A 48 -4.69 4.02 3.40
CA ILE A 48 -4.83 2.59 3.08
C ILE A 48 -6.15 2.07 3.61
N ASN A 49 -6.90 1.39 2.74
CA ASN A 49 -8.17 0.75 3.04
C ASN A 49 -8.44 -0.35 2.00
N GLY A 50 -9.62 -0.95 2.05
CA GLY A 50 -9.98 -2.02 1.13
C GLY A 50 -11.21 -2.80 1.61
N TYR A 51 -11.56 -3.80 0.82
CA TYR A 51 -12.66 -4.71 1.12
C TYR A 51 -12.16 -6.16 1.19
N ASP A 52 -13.08 -7.11 1.14
CA ASP A 52 -12.83 -8.52 1.42
C ASP A 52 -11.72 -9.15 0.56
N GLU A 53 -11.53 -8.68 -0.67
CA GLU A 53 -10.61 -9.27 -1.64
C GLU A 53 -9.63 -8.27 -2.29
N HIS A 54 -9.57 -7.02 -1.82
CA HIS A 54 -8.67 -6.02 -2.39
C HIS A 54 -8.23 -4.92 -1.41
N CYS A 55 -7.09 -4.34 -1.71
CA CYS A 55 -6.48 -3.21 -1.02
C CYS A 55 -6.38 -2.02 -1.97
N HIS A 56 -6.71 -0.83 -1.45
CA HIS A 56 -6.41 0.46 -2.01
C HIS A 56 -5.35 1.15 -1.15
N CYS A 57 -4.31 1.67 -1.78
CA CYS A 57 -3.22 2.37 -1.10
C CYS A 57 -2.87 3.63 -1.87
N LEU A 58 -2.95 4.78 -1.21
CA LEU A 58 -2.56 6.08 -1.75
C LEU A 58 -1.14 6.40 -1.25
N ILE A 59 -0.18 6.49 -2.16
CA ILE A 59 1.23 6.71 -1.82
C ILE A 59 1.74 8.03 -2.39
N SER A 60 2.71 8.63 -1.70
CA SER A 60 3.55 9.68 -2.27
C SER A 60 4.81 9.06 -2.86
N LEU A 61 5.00 9.23 -4.17
CA LEU A 61 6.18 8.77 -4.88
C LEU A 61 7.15 9.94 -5.08
N LYS A 62 8.44 9.73 -4.80
CA LYS A 62 9.49 10.70 -5.13
C LYS A 62 9.88 10.60 -6.61
N SER A 63 10.45 11.66 -7.20
CA SER A 63 10.89 11.65 -8.61
C SER A 63 11.89 10.56 -8.97
N ASP A 64 12.69 10.15 -7.99
CA ASP A 64 13.81 9.22 -8.13
C ASP A 64 13.42 7.78 -7.77
N GLN A 65 12.15 7.53 -7.45
CA GLN A 65 11.64 6.21 -7.10
C GLN A 65 10.95 5.53 -8.29
N CYS A 66 11.21 4.24 -8.46
CA CYS A 66 10.47 3.39 -9.38
C CYS A 66 9.22 2.82 -8.69
N ILE A 67 8.06 2.99 -9.33
CA ILE A 67 6.78 2.49 -8.79
C ILE A 67 6.76 0.98 -8.58
N LYS A 68 7.43 0.21 -9.44
CA LYS A 68 7.53 -1.26 -9.32
C LYS A 68 8.19 -1.65 -8.01
N ASP A 69 9.32 -1.01 -7.69
CA ASP A 69 10.13 -1.36 -6.53
C ASP A 69 9.41 -0.94 -5.23
N VAL A 70 8.77 0.23 -5.24
CA VAL A 70 7.93 0.69 -4.11
C VAL A 70 6.77 -0.27 -3.86
N LEU A 71 6.04 -0.70 -4.89
CA LEU A 71 4.95 -1.66 -4.73
C LEU A 71 5.42 -3.05 -4.30
N GLN A 72 6.60 -3.50 -4.76
CA GLN A 72 7.20 -4.74 -4.29
C GLN A 72 7.52 -4.69 -2.80
N LEU A 73 8.02 -3.55 -2.30
CA LEU A 73 8.33 -3.35 -0.89
C LEU A 73 7.09 -3.23 0.01
N ILE A 74 5.99 -2.68 -0.51
CA ILE A 74 4.70 -2.60 0.19
C ILE A 74 4.04 -3.99 0.24
N LYS A 75 3.96 -4.69 -0.90
CA LYS A 75 3.21 -5.94 -1.04
C LYS A 75 3.97 -7.19 -0.65
N GLY A 76 5.29 -7.23 -0.86
CA GLY A 76 6.10 -8.43 -0.66
C GLY A 76 6.30 -8.82 0.80
N ASP A 77 5.77 -8.00 1.71
CA ASP A 77 5.85 -8.17 3.17
C ASP A 77 4.47 -8.45 3.80
N ILE A 78 3.50 -8.83 2.96
CA ILE A 78 2.12 -9.21 3.28
C ILE A 78 1.93 -10.69 2.91
#